data_AF-A0AAE0GCJ5-F1
#
_entry.id   AF-A0AAE0GCJ5-F1
#
_cell.length_a   1.000
_cell.length_b   1.000
_cell.length_c   1.000
_cell.angle_alpha   90.00
_cell.angle_beta   90.00
_cell.angle_gamma   90.00
#
_symmetry.space_group_name_H-M   'P 1'
#
loop_
_entity.id
_entity.type
_entity.pdbx_description
1 polymer ?
#
loop_
_entity_poly.entity_id
_entity_poly.type
_entity_poly.pdbx_seq_one_letter_code
_entity_poly.pdbx_strand_id
1 'polypeptide(L)'
;MSTICSFTSSVCNRRHVWNRGQLGGDIASISGGTQRTRLLRPTRLTRLKTVSLVTSIPNKYDAFLDWCDSKGVVAPCLEIFEDASGYRGLRASEQIQTGEVIIRVPLEACLTGSSLQLSAPLDSSGKQRLFLRVLEELERPEASAWAPYLAVLPEDPVGVIGCSKADLEEIQDVLTKDITREWTGEIMGFFRAFQEKAREDLLERVEELTWRKAVGIAHSRGMFLEISENHRTREDLVIAPVADLLNHTASEQSNANWGWREEENALCVWAQQPIAAQEEAKISYGEELGNDSLFQYYGFVLPNNPHDTCQIFDDLQHVVKWYDRVGRGTGGLVVPGRLSALEFEEVVADVLEICKPLAFWYRASSLED
;
A
#
# COMPACT_ATOMS: atom_id res chain seq x y z
N MET A 1 -17.54 -46.32 8.68
CA MET A 1 -17.20 -45.33 9.72
C MET A 1 -16.21 -44.37 9.08
N SER A 2 -16.46 -43.10 8.80
CA SER A 2 -17.61 -42.19 8.96
C SER A 2 -17.21 -40.94 8.17
N THR A 3 -17.87 -40.71 7.03
CA THR A 3 -18.73 -39.55 6.75
C THR A 3 -17.99 -38.39 6.04
N ILE A 4 -18.18 -38.38 4.72
CA ILE A 4 -17.94 -37.25 3.80
C ILE A 4 -19.00 -36.20 4.09
N CYS A 5 -18.60 -34.95 4.33
CA CYS A 5 -19.52 -33.82 4.45
C CYS A 5 -19.31 -32.86 3.27
N SER A 6 -20.36 -32.76 2.48
CA SER A 6 -20.58 -31.86 1.35
C SER A 6 -20.57 -30.39 1.76
N PHE A 7 -19.85 -29.54 1.02
CA PHE A 7 -20.08 -28.10 0.99
C PHE A 7 -20.72 -27.71 -0.34
N THR A 8 -21.93 -27.18 -0.24
CA THR A 8 -22.74 -26.64 -1.33
C THR A 8 -22.29 -25.23 -1.68
N SER A 9 -22.06 -24.96 -2.96
CA SER A 9 -21.79 -23.65 -3.54
C SER A 9 -23.05 -22.77 -3.54
N SER A 10 -23.01 -21.59 -2.91
CA SER A 10 -23.93 -20.50 -3.24
C SER A 10 -23.20 -19.47 -4.10
N VAL A 11 -23.42 -19.57 -5.40
CA VAL A 11 -23.04 -18.56 -6.40
C VAL A 11 -23.89 -17.31 -6.15
N CYS A 12 -23.26 -16.22 -5.72
CA CYS A 12 -23.88 -14.90 -5.70
C CYS A 12 -23.40 -14.14 -6.94
N ASN A 13 -24.32 -13.98 -7.87
CA ASN A 13 -24.15 -13.34 -9.17
C ASN A 13 -24.04 -11.82 -8.98
N ARG A 14 -22.86 -11.21 -9.18
CA ARG A 14 -22.73 -9.76 -9.40
C ARG A 14 -21.85 -9.50 -10.62
N ARG A 15 -22.48 -8.94 -11.64
CA ARG A 15 -21.88 -8.44 -12.88
C ARG A 15 -20.93 -7.28 -12.56
N HIS A 16 -19.64 -7.42 -12.89
CA HIS A 16 -18.72 -6.29 -12.99
C HIS A 16 -18.54 -5.91 -14.46
N VAL A 17 -19.13 -4.77 -14.83
CA VAL A 17 -18.89 -4.07 -16.08
C VAL A 17 -17.63 -3.23 -15.88
N TRP A 18 -16.59 -3.49 -16.66
CA TRP A 18 -15.43 -2.63 -16.78
C TRP A 18 -15.82 -1.36 -17.53
N ASN A 19 -15.93 -0.23 -16.83
CA ASN A 19 -16.07 1.08 -17.46
C ASN A 19 -14.73 1.84 -17.35
N ARG A 20 -14.09 2.07 -18.50
CA ARG A 20 -13.02 3.06 -18.62
C ARG A 20 -13.63 4.46 -18.52
N GLY A 21 -13.18 5.23 -17.53
CA GLY A 21 -13.41 6.67 -17.44
C GLY A 21 -14.50 7.08 -16.46
N GLN A 22 -14.07 7.46 -15.24
CA GLN A 22 -14.63 8.50 -14.36
C GLN A 22 -14.15 8.22 -12.93
N LEU A 23 -13.07 8.86 -12.49
CA LEU A 23 -12.70 8.92 -11.08
C LEU A 23 -13.25 10.24 -10.53
N GLY A 24 -14.43 10.17 -9.93
CA GLY A 24 -15.08 11.26 -9.22
C GLY A 24 -16.41 10.81 -8.62
N GLY A 25 -16.47 10.77 -7.29
CA GLY A 25 -17.70 10.98 -6.50
C GLY A 25 -18.55 9.76 -6.12
N ASP A 26 -18.71 9.63 -4.80
CA ASP A 26 -19.90 9.22 -4.04
C ASP A 26 -20.17 7.71 -3.80
N ILE A 27 -19.81 7.25 -2.59
CA ILE A 27 -20.36 6.02 -2.00
C ILE A 27 -21.49 6.40 -1.03
N ALA A 28 -22.68 5.91 -1.35
CA ALA A 28 -23.88 6.03 -0.55
C ALA A 28 -23.81 5.20 0.74
N SER A 29 -24.22 5.86 1.83
CA SER A 29 -24.50 5.30 3.15
C SER A 29 -25.43 4.08 3.12
N ILE A 30 -25.03 2.99 3.78
CA ILE A 30 -25.94 1.90 4.16
C ILE A 30 -26.03 1.86 5.69
N SER A 31 -27.18 2.32 6.18
CA SER A 31 -27.64 2.21 7.57
C SER A 31 -28.04 0.75 7.87
N GLY A 32 -27.49 0.17 8.93
CA GLY A 32 -27.87 -1.15 9.42
C GLY A 32 -27.77 -1.28 10.94
N GLY A 33 -28.93 -1.30 11.61
CA GLY A 33 -29.22 -2.18 12.74
C GLY A 33 -28.49 -1.95 14.06
N THR A 34 -29.10 -1.15 14.94
CA THR A 34 -28.84 -1.11 16.39
C THR A 34 -28.93 -2.50 17.05
N GLN A 35 -27.81 -3.01 17.57
CA GLN A 35 -27.79 -3.92 18.71
C GLN A 35 -27.06 -3.25 19.88
N ARG A 36 -27.78 -3.05 20.98
CA ARG A 36 -27.28 -2.50 22.23
C ARG A 36 -26.31 -3.49 22.88
N THR A 37 -25.00 -3.29 22.70
CA THR A 37 -23.98 -3.87 23.55
C THR A 37 -23.81 -3.00 24.80
N ARG A 38 -23.80 -3.64 25.98
CA ARG A 38 -23.61 -3.01 27.28
C ARG A 38 -22.28 -2.25 27.31
N LEU A 39 -22.36 -0.93 27.51
CA LEU A 39 -21.22 -0.06 27.81
C LEU A 39 -20.47 -0.58 29.05
N LEU A 40 -19.29 -1.18 28.84
CA LEU A 40 -18.29 -1.31 29.88
C LEU A 40 -17.74 0.09 30.16
N ARG A 41 -17.76 0.48 31.44
CA ARG A 41 -17.29 1.79 31.90
C ARG A 41 -15.82 1.97 31.51
N PRO A 42 -15.39 3.16 31.04
CA PRO A 42 -13.99 3.41 30.77
C PRO A 42 -13.21 3.37 32.09
N THR A 43 -12.42 2.31 32.27
CA THR A 43 -11.36 2.28 33.26
C THR A 43 -10.37 3.38 32.91
N ARG A 44 -10.27 4.36 33.82
CA ARG A 44 -9.24 5.40 33.94
C ARG A 44 -8.12 5.28 32.91
N LEU A 45 -8.09 6.21 31.97
CA LEU A 45 -6.89 6.60 31.22
C LEU A 45 -5.79 6.93 32.23
N THR A 46 -5.01 5.93 32.60
CA THR A 46 -3.74 6.11 33.28
C THR A 46 -2.87 6.93 32.34
N ARG A 47 -2.41 8.08 32.85
CA ARG A 47 -1.32 8.91 32.32
C ARG A 47 -0.42 8.07 31.41
N LEU A 48 -0.44 8.36 30.10
CA LEU A 48 0.41 7.72 29.12
C LEU A 48 1.84 7.73 29.66
N LYS A 49 2.39 6.54 29.93
CA LYS A 49 3.82 6.42 30.17
C LYS A 49 4.48 6.89 28.87
N THR A 50 5.43 7.81 28.95
CA THR A 50 6.36 8.05 27.84
C THR A 50 7.04 6.72 27.59
N VAL A 51 6.86 6.17 26.40
CA VAL A 51 7.52 4.92 26.06
C VAL A 51 8.38 5.13 24.84
N SER A 52 9.67 5.09 25.11
CA SER A 52 10.76 5.24 24.17
C SER A 52 10.95 3.93 23.41
N LEU A 53 11.24 4.06 22.13
CA LEU A 53 11.59 2.94 21.26
C LEU A 53 12.97 2.40 21.70
N VAL A 54 13.09 1.09 21.93
CA VAL A 54 14.37 0.47 22.34
C VAL A 54 15.09 -0.09 21.12
N THR A 55 16.39 0.19 21.01
CA THR A 55 17.27 -0.38 19.96
C THR A 55 18.22 -1.39 20.59
N SER A 56 18.52 -2.48 19.86
CA SER A 56 19.48 -3.50 20.28
C SER A 56 20.92 -3.24 19.79
N ILE A 57 21.16 -2.09 19.14
CA ILE A 57 22.44 -1.69 18.54
C ILE A 57 22.65 -0.20 18.89
N PRO A 58 23.88 0.31 19.12
CA PRO A 58 24.14 1.75 19.12
C PRO A 58 24.01 2.22 17.66
N ASN A 59 22.85 2.76 17.31
CA ASN A 59 22.32 2.63 15.96
C ASN A 59 22.08 3.99 15.34
N LYS A 60 22.17 4.08 14.02
CA LYS A 60 21.86 5.27 13.20
C LYS A 60 20.48 5.91 13.50
N TYR A 61 19.64 5.24 14.28
CA TYR A 61 18.33 5.69 14.72
C TYR A 61 18.33 6.59 15.97
N ASP A 62 19.44 6.76 16.72
CA ASP A 62 19.41 7.50 17.99
C ASP A 62 18.81 8.92 17.85
N ALA A 63 19.28 9.68 16.86
CA ALA A 63 18.73 11.02 16.58
C ALA A 63 17.25 10.98 16.14
N PHE A 64 16.85 9.93 15.43
CA PHE A 64 15.46 9.72 15.02
C PHE A 64 14.56 9.41 16.23
N LEU A 65 15.05 8.63 17.20
CA LEU A 65 14.29 8.26 18.39
C LEU A 65 14.16 9.44 19.36
N ASP A 66 15.23 10.20 19.57
CA ASP A 66 15.17 11.47 20.33
C ASP A 66 14.15 12.43 19.69
N TRP A 67 14.12 12.47 18.35
CA TRP A 67 13.14 13.25 17.62
C TRP A 67 11.71 12.73 17.81
N CYS A 68 11.48 11.42 17.73
CA CYS A 68 10.18 10.79 18.01
C CYS A 68 9.67 11.16 19.41
N ASP A 69 10.52 11.05 20.42
CA ASP A 69 10.21 11.42 21.80
C ASP A 69 9.83 12.91 21.89
N SER A 70 10.57 13.79 21.21
CA SER A 70 10.28 15.24 21.15
C SER A 70 8.96 15.58 20.45
N LYS A 71 8.51 14.72 19.52
CA LYS A 71 7.25 14.87 18.76
C LYS A 71 6.08 14.12 19.41
N GLY A 72 6.30 13.45 20.54
CA GLY A 72 5.27 12.67 21.22
C GLY A 72 4.82 11.43 20.45
N VAL A 73 5.67 10.90 19.56
CA VAL A 73 5.50 9.59 18.93
C VAL A 73 5.79 8.52 19.97
N VAL A 74 4.94 7.50 20.07
CA VAL A 74 5.05 6.45 21.10
C VAL A 74 4.93 5.08 20.45
N ALA A 75 5.86 4.17 20.75
CA ALA A 75 5.83 2.77 20.30
C ALA A 75 6.38 1.84 21.40
N PRO A 76 5.59 1.55 22.44
CA PRO A 76 6.11 1.13 23.73
C PRO A 76 6.76 -0.24 23.78
N CYS A 77 6.14 -1.15 23.06
CA CYS A 77 6.39 -2.57 23.08
C CYS A 77 7.06 -3.03 21.79
N LEU A 78 7.67 -2.10 21.04
CA LEU A 78 8.29 -2.37 19.74
C LEU A 78 9.77 -1.94 19.72
N GLU A 79 10.56 -2.72 19.00
CA GLU A 79 11.98 -2.45 18.71
C GLU A 79 12.19 -2.41 17.21
N ILE A 80 13.03 -1.47 16.76
CA ILE A 80 13.54 -1.52 15.38
C ILE A 80 14.56 -2.66 15.31
N PHE A 81 14.35 -3.56 14.36
CA PHE A 81 15.36 -4.54 13.95
C PHE A 81 15.78 -4.26 12.51
N GLU A 82 17.02 -4.63 12.20
CA GLU A 82 17.58 -4.59 10.84
C GLU A 82 18.57 -5.73 10.70
N ASP A 83 18.51 -6.46 9.58
CA ASP A 83 19.43 -7.55 9.28
C ASP A 83 20.55 -7.12 8.32
N ALA A 84 21.46 -8.05 8.00
CA ALA A 84 22.61 -7.79 7.14
C ALA A 84 22.23 -7.48 5.67
N SER A 85 21.01 -7.82 5.24
CA SER A 85 20.49 -7.47 3.91
C SER A 85 19.93 -6.05 3.84
N GLY A 86 19.80 -5.38 4.99
CA GLY A 86 19.12 -4.09 5.11
C GLY A 86 17.60 -4.23 5.29
N TYR A 87 17.06 -5.46 5.36
CA TYR A 87 15.67 -5.67 5.74
C TYR A 87 15.48 -5.22 7.18
N ARG A 88 14.48 -4.37 7.40
CA ARG A 88 14.19 -3.77 8.69
C ARG A 88 12.71 -3.70 8.94
N GLY A 89 12.33 -3.65 10.20
CA GLY A 89 10.94 -3.52 10.61
C GLY A 89 10.80 -3.29 12.10
N LEU A 90 9.58 -3.52 12.60
CA LEU A 90 9.27 -3.44 14.02
C LEU A 90 8.90 -4.81 14.55
N ARG A 91 9.55 -5.22 15.63
CA ARG A 91 9.22 -6.47 16.35
C ARG A 91 8.86 -6.18 17.80
N ALA A 92 8.07 -7.05 18.40
CA ALA A 92 7.65 -6.87 19.78
C ALA A 92 8.82 -7.09 20.76
N SER A 93 9.03 -6.19 21.71
CA SER A 93 9.99 -6.38 22.81
C SER A 93 9.43 -7.32 23.89
N GLU A 94 8.11 -7.37 24.00
CA GLU A 94 7.37 -8.17 24.97
C GLU A 94 6.08 -8.74 24.36
N GLN A 95 5.34 -9.54 25.12
CA GLN A 95 4.05 -10.06 24.65
C GLN A 95 3.03 -8.92 24.57
N ILE A 96 2.43 -8.74 23.39
CA ILE A 96 1.37 -7.77 23.12
C ILE A 96 0.02 -8.50 23.08
N GLN A 97 -1.01 -7.90 23.65
CA GLN A 97 -2.38 -8.44 23.61
C GLN A 97 -3.21 -7.84 22.47
N THR A 98 -4.22 -8.57 22.02
CA THR A 98 -5.21 -8.08 21.05
C THR A 98 -5.85 -6.77 21.53
N GLY A 99 -5.94 -5.79 20.63
CA GLY A 99 -6.56 -4.48 20.85
C GLY A 99 -5.65 -3.46 21.54
N GLU A 100 -4.46 -3.86 21.99
CA GLU A 100 -3.49 -2.91 22.54
C GLU A 100 -2.99 -1.97 21.44
N VAL A 101 -2.88 -0.68 21.78
CA VAL A 101 -2.26 0.33 20.91
C VAL A 101 -0.76 0.20 21.06
N ILE A 102 -0.10 -0.12 19.95
CA ILE A 102 1.33 -0.43 19.90
C ILE A 102 2.15 0.69 19.24
N ILE A 103 1.51 1.57 18.46
CA ILE A 103 2.11 2.80 17.93
C ILE A 103 1.08 3.91 17.99
N ARG A 104 1.54 5.11 18.32
CA ARG A 104 0.79 6.37 18.24
C ARG A 104 1.68 7.44 17.63
N VAL A 105 1.28 7.97 16.48
CA VAL A 105 1.95 9.06 15.76
C VAL A 105 1.02 10.28 15.76
N PRO A 106 1.31 11.33 16.55
CA PRO A 106 0.53 12.56 16.51
C PRO A 106 0.45 13.13 15.09
N LEU A 107 -0.69 13.72 14.70
CA LEU A 107 -0.89 14.22 13.35
C LEU A 107 0.19 15.24 12.91
N GLU A 108 0.69 16.04 13.85
CA GLU A 108 1.76 17.02 13.63
C GLU A 108 3.15 16.42 13.39
N ALA A 109 3.36 15.15 13.76
CA ALA A 109 4.57 14.40 13.47
C ALA A 109 4.54 13.77 12.08
N CYS A 110 3.34 13.54 11.53
CA CYS A 110 3.17 13.04 10.18
C CYS A 110 3.61 14.08 9.14
N LEU A 111 4.23 13.61 8.06
CA LEU A 111 4.59 14.45 6.91
C LEU A 111 3.47 14.40 5.88
N THR A 112 2.96 15.56 5.45
CA THR A 112 1.83 15.67 4.51
C THR A 112 2.04 16.78 3.48
N GLY A 113 1.59 16.53 2.25
CA GLY A 113 1.56 17.53 1.17
C GLY A 113 0.37 18.51 1.25
N SER A 114 -0.58 18.29 2.16
CA SER A 114 -1.80 19.10 2.24
C SER A 114 -1.53 20.58 2.58
N SER A 115 -0.51 20.85 3.40
CA SER A 115 -0.14 22.22 3.81
C SER A 115 0.76 22.95 2.81
N LEU A 116 1.27 22.27 1.77
CA LEU A 116 2.21 22.84 0.80
C LEU A 116 1.58 24.05 0.08
N GLN A 117 2.29 25.16 0.01
CA GLN A 117 1.85 26.33 -0.75
C GLN A 117 2.79 26.54 -1.91
N LEU A 118 2.24 26.62 -3.12
CA LEU A 118 2.97 26.97 -4.34
C LEU A 118 2.41 28.29 -4.85
N SER A 119 3.28 29.25 -5.16
CA SER A 119 2.89 30.51 -5.82
C SER A 119 2.48 30.25 -7.27
N ALA A 120 3.13 29.29 -7.91
CA ALA A 120 2.87 28.93 -9.29
C ALA A 120 1.69 27.96 -9.43
N PRO A 121 0.87 28.10 -10.50
CA PRO A 121 -0.22 27.19 -10.78
C PRO A 121 0.32 25.87 -11.33
N LEU A 122 0.68 24.95 -10.43
CA LEU A 122 1.02 23.57 -10.74
C LEU A 122 -0.16 22.66 -10.39
N ASP A 123 -0.82 22.14 -11.41
CA ASP A 123 -1.83 21.10 -11.22
C ASP A 123 -1.16 19.86 -10.62
N SER A 124 -1.60 19.48 -9.41
CA SER A 124 -0.96 18.44 -8.62
C SER A 124 -1.99 17.68 -7.78
N SER A 125 -1.97 16.36 -7.90
CA SER A 125 -2.71 15.44 -7.03
C SER A 125 -2.17 15.43 -5.59
N GLY A 126 -2.93 14.87 -4.64
CA GLY A 126 -2.46 14.70 -3.26
C GLY A 126 -1.13 13.94 -3.15
N LYS A 127 -0.95 12.87 -3.95
CA LYS A 127 0.32 12.13 -4.08
C LYS A 127 1.46 13.04 -4.53
N GLN A 128 1.25 13.78 -5.62
CA GLN A 128 2.26 14.69 -6.15
C GLN A 128 2.62 15.81 -5.16
N ARG A 129 1.66 16.31 -4.38
CA ARG A 129 1.93 17.28 -3.32
C ARG A 129 2.77 16.69 -2.19
N LEU A 130 2.55 15.42 -1.83
CA LEU A 130 3.41 14.73 -0.88
C LEU A 130 4.83 14.54 -1.45
N PHE A 131 4.99 14.26 -2.75
CA PHE A 131 6.31 14.16 -3.39
C PHE A 131 7.08 15.47 -3.25
N LEU A 132 6.42 16.59 -3.57
CA LEU A 132 6.99 17.93 -3.46
C LEU A 132 7.33 18.29 -2.02
N ARG A 133 6.49 17.88 -1.06
CA ARG A 133 6.78 18.11 0.36
C ARG A 133 8.01 17.32 0.81
N VAL A 134 8.10 16.03 0.49
CA VAL A 134 9.29 15.23 0.82
C VAL A 134 10.54 15.82 0.17
N LEU A 135 10.44 16.26 -1.08
CA LEU A 135 11.52 16.91 -1.80
C LEU A 135 12.01 18.18 -1.10
N GLU A 136 11.10 19.06 -0.67
CA GLU A 136 11.44 20.28 0.08
C GLU A 136 12.22 19.95 1.37
N GLU A 137 11.75 18.95 2.12
CA GLU A 137 12.39 18.55 3.38
C GLU A 137 13.78 17.91 3.16
N LEU A 138 13.98 17.15 2.07
CA LEU A 138 15.26 16.54 1.71
C LEU A 138 16.32 17.59 1.31
N GLU A 139 15.91 18.65 0.63
CA GLU A 139 16.82 19.66 0.06
C GLU A 139 17.09 20.81 1.03
N ARG A 140 16.41 20.83 2.19
CA ARG A 140 16.61 21.82 3.26
C ARG A 140 16.82 21.14 4.62
N PRO A 141 17.81 20.24 4.77
CA PRO A 141 17.94 19.41 5.96
C PRO A 141 18.15 20.22 7.25
N GLU A 142 18.80 21.39 7.21
CA GLU A 142 19.02 22.22 8.40
C GLU A 142 17.75 22.92 8.90
N ALA A 143 16.79 23.16 8.00
CA ALA A 143 15.49 23.76 8.33
C ALA A 143 14.38 22.71 8.50
N SER A 144 14.62 21.47 8.05
CA SER A 144 13.64 20.40 8.07
C SER A 144 13.38 19.91 9.49
N ALA A 145 12.12 20.04 9.92
CA ALA A 145 11.68 19.45 11.17
C ALA A 145 11.66 17.91 11.11
N TRP A 146 11.81 17.29 9.94
CA TRP A 146 11.83 15.83 9.74
C TRP A 146 13.22 15.30 9.39
N ALA A 147 14.27 16.12 9.39
CA ALA A 147 15.63 15.68 9.05
C ALA A 147 16.09 14.42 9.81
N PRO A 148 15.82 14.26 11.14
CA PRO A 148 16.19 13.02 11.83
C PRO A 148 15.47 11.77 11.30
N TYR A 149 14.21 11.91 10.90
CA TYR A 149 13.44 10.83 10.26
C TYR A 149 13.96 10.53 8.85
N LEU A 150 14.18 11.55 8.02
CA LEU A 150 14.67 11.36 6.65
C LEU A 150 16.07 10.75 6.61
N ALA A 151 16.93 11.07 7.59
CA ALA A 151 18.28 10.53 7.71
C ALA A 151 18.32 9.02 7.95
N VAL A 152 17.22 8.42 8.45
CA VAL A 152 17.14 6.97 8.66
C VAL A 152 16.41 6.26 7.53
N LEU A 153 15.99 6.93 6.45
CA LEU A 153 15.38 6.27 5.29
C LEU A 153 16.43 5.59 4.40
N PRO A 154 16.04 4.63 3.53
CA PRO A 154 16.97 4.05 2.57
C PRO A 154 17.57 5.14 1.67
N GLU A 155 18.87 5.01 1.35
CA GLU A 155 19.56 6.00 0.52
C GLU A 155 19.09 5.96 -0.93
N ASP A 156 18.82 4.77 -1.46
CA ASP A 156 18.37 4.57 -2.84
C ASP A 156 16.84 4.74 -2.98
N PRO A 157 16.35 5.25 -4.12
CA PRO A 157 14.92 5.34 -4.36
C PRO A 157 14.25 3.96 -4.33
N VAL A 158 13.19 3.84 -3.53
CA VAL A 158 12.41 2.61 -3.39
C VAL A 158 11.38 2.48 -4.53
N GLY A 159 11.17 1.25 -5.00
CA GLY A 159 10.22 0.93 -6.07
C GLY A 159 10.78 1.14 -7.48
N VAL A 160 9.91 0.99 -8.47
CA VAL A 160 10.26 1.10 -9.90
C VAL A 160 10.98 2.40 -10.27
N ILE A 161 10.72 3.49 -9.53
CA ILE A 161 11.36 4.78 -9.80
C ILE A 161 12.88 4.76 -9.55
N GLY A 162 13.38 3.80 -8.77
CA GLY A 162 14.81 3.56 -8.56
C GLY A 162 15.45 2.67 -9.63
N CYS A 163 14.66 1.96 -10.43
CA CYS A 163 15.17 1.03 -11.43
C CYS A 163 15.87 1.76 -12.59
N SER A 164 16.98 1.18 -13.03
CA SER A 164 17.64 1.57 -14.27
C SER A 164 16.81 1.15 -15.49
N LYS A 165 17.12 1.73 -16.65
CA LYS A 165 16.49 1.31 -17.91
C LYS A 165 16.74 -0.18 -18.20
N ALA A 166 17.91 -0.71 -17.83
CA ALA A 166 18.23 -2.12 -18.01
C ALA A 166 17.35 -3.00 -17.14
N ASP A 167 17.17 -2.66 -15.86
CA ASP A 167 16.31 -3.41 -14.92
C ASP A 167 14.86 -3.44 -15.43
N LEU A 168 14.36 -2.31 -15.93
CA LEU A 168 13.01 -2.24 -16.53
C LEU A 168 12.88 -3.04 -17.84
N GLU A 169 14.00 -3.32 -18.54
CA GLU A 169 14.02 -4.19 -19.71
C GLU A 169 13.95 -5.67 -19.35
N GLU A 170 14.31 -6.06 -18.12
CA GLU A 170 14.23 -7.44 -17.63
C GLU A 170 12.81 -7.89 -17.28
N ILE A 171 11.87 -6.95 -17.09
CA ILE A 171 10.46 -7.27 -16.85
C ILE A 171 9.91 -8.07 -18.03
N GLN A 172 9.53 -9.32 -17.76
CA GLN A 172 9.02 -10.27 -18.75
C GLN A 172 7.52 -10.13 -18.98
N ASP A 173 6.76 -9.81 -17.92
CA ASP A 173 5.35 -9.52 -18.06
C ASP A 173 5.14 -8.22 -18.84
N VAL A 174 4.52 -8.34 -20.02
CA VAL A 174 4.41 -7.24 -20.98
C VAL A 174 3.52 -6.13 -20.42
N LEU A 175 2.43 -6.50 -19.73
CA LEU A 175 1.52 -5.53 -19.14
C LEU A 175 2.21 -4.71 -18.05
N THR A 176 2.84 -5.39 -17.09
CA THR A 176 3.57 -4.76 -15.99
C THR A 176 4.66 -3.86 -16.55
N LYS A 177 5.38 -4.29 -17.58
CA LYS A 177 6.40 -3.47 -18.25
C LYS A 177 5.82 -2.20 -18.85
N ASP A 178 4.69 -2.28 -19.54
CA ASP A 178 4.05 -1.13 -20.18
C ASP A 178 3.48 -0.15 -19.14
N ILE A 179 2.77 -0.64 -18.12
CA ILE A 179 2.25 0.16 -17.01
C ILE A 179 3.39 0.87 -16.27
N THR A 180 4.47 0.15 -16.00
CA THR A 180 5.68 0.66 -15.35
C THR A 180 6.34 1.79 -16.16
N ARG A 181 6.40 1.64 -17.49
CA ARG A 181 6.94 2.66 -18.40
C ARG A 181 6.05 3.89 -18.47
N GLU A 182 4.74 3.71 -18.61
CA GLU A 182 3.75 4.79 -18.63
C GLU A 182 3.85 5.60 -17.33
N TRP A 183 3.78 4.93 -16.19
CA TRP A 183 3.88 5.54 -14.87
C TRP A 183 5.20 6.32 -14.69
N THR A 184 6.35 5.73 -15.06
CA THR A 184 7.64 6.42 -14.99
C THR A 184 7.65 7.66 -15.90
N GLY A 185 7.05 7.56 -17.08
CA GLY A 185 6.88 8.67 -18.01
C GLY A 185 6.04 9.83 -17.43
N GLU A 186 4.94 9.51 -16.76
CA GLU A 186 4.07 10.47 -16.08
C GLU A 186 4.80 11.20 -14.94
N ILE A 187 5.49 10.45 -14.06
CA ILE A 187 6.26 11.01 -12.94
C ILE A 187 7.36 11.94 -13.44
N MET A 188 8.09 11.54 -14.48
CA MET A 188 9.14 12.38 -15.07
C MET A 188 8.56 13.55 -15.87
N GLY A 189 7.35 13.41 -16.43
CA GLY A 189 6.60 14.51 -17.01
C GLY A 189 6.21 15.55 -15.97
N PHE A 190 5.72 15.11 -14.81
CA PHE A 190 5.42 15.97 -13.69
C PHE A 190 6.68 16.67 -13.16
N PHE A 191 7.82 15.97 -13.07
CA PHE A 191 9.09 16.60 -12.70
C PHE A 191 9.46 17.77 -13.61
N ARG A 192 9.32 17.60 -14.93
CA ARG A 192 9.59 18.68 -15.90
C ARG A 192 8.64 19.86 -15.70
N ALA A 193 7.35 19.59 -15.50
CA ALA A 193 6.36 20.64 -15.26
C ALA A 193 6.65 21.41 -13.96
N PHE A 194 7.06 20.71 -12.89
CA PHE A 194 7.50 21.32 -11.64
C PHE A 194 8.74 22.18 -11.85
N GLN A 195 9.79 21.64 -12.51
CA GLN A 195 11.04 22.36 -12.80
C GLN A 195 10.80 23.67 -13.57
N GLU A 196 9.83 23.67 -14.50
CA GLU A 196 9.49 24.84 -15.33
C GLU A 196 8.65 25.88 -14.57
N LYS A 197 7.69 25.43 -13.76
CA LYS A 197 6.63 26.32 -13.25
C LYS A 197 6.78 26.71 -11.80
N ALA A 198 7.12 25.76 -10.94
CA ALA A 198 6.97 25.89 -9.48
C ALA A 198 8.26 25.62 -8.72
N ARG A 199 9.38 25.37 -9.43
CA ARG A 199 10.65 25.04 -8.80
C ARG A 199 11.10 26.12 -7.84
N GLU A 200 11.11 27.38 -8.29
CA GLU A 200 11.59 28.53 -7.50
C GLU A 200 10.78 28.77 -6.22
N ASP A 201 9.54 28.27 -6.14
CA ASP A 201 8.74 28.30 -4.92
C ASP A 201 9.37 27.45 -3.81
N LEU A 202 10.04 26.35 -4.19
CA LEU A 202 10.63 25.40 -3.25
C LEU A 202 12.15 25.46 -3.24
N LEU A 203 12.82 25.43 -4.39
CA LEU A 203 14.25 25.16 -4.50
C LEU A 203 14.88 25.87 -5.70
N GLU A 204 16.15 26.26 -5.60
CA GLU A 204 16.86 26.88 -6.73
C GLU A 204 17.19 25.88 -7.83
N ARG A 205 17.49 24.63 -7.47
CA ARG A 205 17.80 23.53 -8.37
C ARG A 205 17.36 22.23 -7.72
N VAL A 206 16.91 21.28 -8.54
CA VAL A 206 16.59 19.93 -8.10
C VAL A 206 17.27 18.93 -9.01
N GLU A 207 18.03 18.02 -8.41
CA GLU A 207 18.62 16.89 -9.11
C GLU A 207 17.60 15.77 -9.31
N GLU A 208 17.71 15.06 -10.43
CA GLU A 208 16.80 13.95 -10.74
C GLU A 208 16.88 12.84 -9.69
N LEU A 209 18.06 12.59 -9.10
CA LEU A 209 18.20 11.57 -8.06
C LEU A 209 17.40 11.94 -6.81
N THR A 210 17.49 13.18 -6.31
CA THR A 210 16.68 13.63 -5.16
C THR A 210 15.19 13.56 -5.49
N TRP A 211 14.80 13.95 -6.70
CA TRP A 211 13.42 13.80 -7.17
C TRP A 211 12.94 12.35 -7.07
N ARG A 212 13.71 11.41 -7.62
CA ARG A 212 13.37 9.97 -7.56
C ARG A 212 13.29 9.48 -6.12
N LYS A 213 14.21 9.90 -5.25
CA LYS A 213 14.17 9.58 -3.80
C LYS A 213 12.87 10.08 -3.17
N ALA A 214 12.49 11.32 -3.40
CA ALA A 214 11.27 11.90 -2.85
C ALA A 214 10.01 11.16 -3.31
N VAL A 215 9.93 10.80 -4.61
CA VAL A 215 8.85 9.98 -5.16
C VAL A 215 8.83 8.59 -4.51
N GLY A 216 9.98 7.91 -4.44
CA GLY A 216 10.10 6.58 -3.87
C GLY A 216 9.68 6.53 -2.40
N ILE A 217 10.13 7.50 -1.59
CA ILE A 217 9.74 7.65 -0.18
C ILE A 217 8.23 7.84 -0.06
N ALA A 218 7.67 8.84 -0.75
CA ALA A 218 6.25 9.15 -0.63
C ALA A 218 5.34 8.05 -1.14
N HIS A 219 5.76 7.31 -2.17
CA HIS A 219 4.94 6.26 -2.76
C HIS A 219 4.96 4.97 -1.95
N SER A 220 6.13 4.58 -1.45
CA SER A 220 6.29 3.36 -0.65
C SER A 220 5.83 3.51 0.80
N ARG A 221 5.69 4.74 1.30
CA ARG A 221 5.40 5.04 2.73
C ARG A 221 4.16 5.90 2.96
N GLY A 222 3.50 6.35 1.89
CA GLY A 222 2.28 7.15 1.98
C GLY A 222 1.09 6.32 2.41
N MET A 223 0.37 6.80 3.42
CA MET A 223 -0.80 6.18 4.03
C MET A 223 -2.01 7.11 3.88
N PHE A 224 -3.09 6.65 3.25
CA PHE A 224 -4.33 7.40 3.15
C PHE A 224 -5.07 7.38 4.50
N LEU A 225 -5.02 8.49 5.23
CA LEU A 225 -5.58 8.62 6.57
C LEU A 225 -6.90 9.39 6.51
N GLU A 226 -7.99 8.76 6.93
CA GLU A 226 -9.27 9.41 7.15
C GLU A 226 -9.27 10.16 8.50
N ILE A 227 -8.99 11.45 8.47
CA ILE A 227 -8.94 12.32 9.64
C ILE A 227 -10.33 12.86 9.92
N SER A 228 -10.89 12.49 11.07
CA SER A 228 -12.17 13.01 11.56
C SER A 228 -11.95 13.97 12.73
N GLU A 229 -12.36 15.22 12.56
CA GLU A 229 -12.29 16.28 13.58
C GLU A 229 -13.60 17.05 13.60
N ASN A 230 -14.21 17.22 14.77
CA ASN A 230 -15.42 18.05 14.94
C ASN A 230 -16.55 17.67 13.98
N HIS A 231 -16.79 16.36 13.80
CA HIS A 231 -17.78 15.79 12.87
C HIS A 231 -17.54 16.10 11.38
N ARG A 232 -16.32 16.48 11.00
CA ARG A 232 -15.89 16.58 9.60
C ARG A 232 -14.81 15.55 9.34
N THR A 233 -14.98 14.78 8.28
CA THR A 233 -13.98 13.82 7.81
C THR A 233 -13.32 14.37 6.57
N ARG A 234 -12.00 14.26 6.53
CA ARG A 234 -11.18 14.50 5.35
C ARG A 234 -10.20 13.35 5.19
N GLU A 235 -9.89 13.01 3.95
CA GLU A 235 -8.77 12.12 3.65
C GLU A 235 -7.52 12.95 3.43
N ASP A 236 -6.39 12.49 3.97
CA ASP A 236 -5.07 13.05 3.70
C ASP A 236 -4.07 11.93 3.41
N LEU A 237 -3.12 12.17 2.51
CA LEU A 237 -2.03 11.24 2.26
C LEU A 237 -0.82 11.65 3.11
N VAL A 238 -0.50 10.83 4.09
CA VAL A 238 0.51 11.15 5.10
C VAL A 238 1.61 10.09 5.14
N ILE A 239 2.82 10.48 5.49
CA ILE A 239 3.85 9.57 5.97
C ILE A 239 3.86 9.67 7.48
N ALA A 240 3.70 8.55 8.17
CA ALA A 240 3.67 8.48 9.62
C ALA A 240 4.95 7.80 10.14
N PRO A 241 5.96 8.57 10.60
CA PRO A 241 7.21 8.01 11.10
C PRO A 241 6.96 6.96 12.18
N VAL A 242 7.77 5.90 12.16
CA VAL A 242 7.61 4.67 12.98
C VAL A 242 6.53 3.75 12.44
N ALA A 243 5.32 4.24 12.17
CA ALA A 243 4.27 3.39 11.58
C ALA A 243 4.66 2.89 10.17
N ASP A 244 5.40 3.70 9.41
CA ASP A 244 5.95 3.38 8.09
C ASP A 244 7.11 2.36 8.10
N LEU A 245 7.53 1.88 9.28
CA LEU A 245 8.47 0.76 9.43
C LEU A 245 7.76 -0.60 9.51
N LEU A 246 6.43 -0.63 9.63
CA LEU A 246 5.67 -1.88 9.61
C LEU A 246 5.72 -2.49 8.21
N ASN A 247 6.13 -3.75 8.12
CA ASN A 247 6.22 -4.44 6.85
C ASN A 247 4.87 -5.00 6.41
N HIS A 248 4.76 -5.21 5.09
CA HIS A 248 3.60 -5.83 4.47
C HIS A 248 3.49 -7.32 4.82
N THR A 249 2.26 -7.76 4.99
CA THR A 249 1.84 -9.15 4.82
C THR A 249 0.43 -9.19 4.22
N ALA A 250 0.01 -10.35 3.72
CA ALA A 250 -1.36 -10.52 3.22
C ALA A 250 -2.39 -10.15 4.30
N SER A 251 -3.55 -9.61 3.89
CA SER A 251 -4.62 -9.16 4.79
C SER A 251 -5.01 -10.20 5.85
N GLU A 252 -5.05 -11.48 5.46
CA GLU A 252 -5.42 -12.60 6.31
C GLU A 252 -4.35 -12.96 7.35
N GLN A 253 -3.11 -12.51 7.11
CA GLN A 253 -1.93 -12.78 7.94
C GLN A 253 -1.52 -11.55 8.77
N SER A 254 -2.15 -10.40 8.55
CA SER A 254 -1.87 -9.16 9.28
C SER A 254 -2.11 -9.33 10.77
N ASN A 255 -1.11 -9.00 11.60
CA ASN A 255 -1.25 -9.06 13.06
C ASN A 255 -1.48 -7.68 13.70
N ALA A 256 -1.33 -6.61 12.94
CA ALA A 256 -1.67 -5.24 13.32
C ALA A 256 -2.56 -4.55 12.28
N ASN A 257 -3.26 -3.50 12.71
CA ASN A 257 -3.99 -2.58 11.83
C ASN A 257 -3.88 -1.16 12.36
N TRP A 258 -4.24 -0.18 11.56
CA TRP A 258 -4.02 1.22 11.85
C TRP A 258 -5.21 2.08 11.44
N GLY A 259 -5.24 3.30 11.97
CA GLY A 259 -6.29 4.26 11.64
C GLY A 259 -6.23 5.51 12.52
N TRP A 260 -7.13 6.45 12.24
CA TRP A 260 -7.26 7.69 13.00
C TRP A 260 -7.95 7.45 14.35
N ARG A 261 -7.42 8.07 15.41
CA ARG A 261 -8.09 8.18 16.72
C ARG A 261 -8.27 9.66 17.08
N GLU A 262 -9.51 10.14 16.97
CA GLU A 262 -9.88 11.54 17.22
C GLU A 262 -9.51 12.00 18.65
N GLU A 263 -9.75 11.17 19.66
CA GLU A 263 -9.42 11.49 21.06
C GLU A 263 -7.91 11.70 21.29
N GLU A 264 -7.07 11.09 20.48
CA GLU A 264 -5.61 11.14 20.59
C GLU A 264 -4.98 12.13 19.60
N ASN A 265 -5.77 12.66 18.66
CA ASN A 265 -5.36 13.45 17.51
C ASN A 265 -4.15 12.83 16.78
N ALA A 266 -4.23 11.52 16.54
CA ALA A 266 -3.10 10.71 16.09
C ALA A 266 -3.52 9.58 15.15
N LEU A 267 -2.58 9.18 14.28
CA LEU A 267 -2.60 7.86 13.66
C LEU A 267 -2.16 6.85 14.72
N CYS A 268 -2.97 5.83 14.96
CA CYS A 268 -2.65 4.78 15.91
C CYS A 268 -2.62 3.42 15.20
N VAL A 269 -1.71 2.55 15.65
CA VAL A 269 -1.61 1.15 15.25
C VAL A 269 -1.98 0.29 16.46
N TRP A 270 -2.82 -0.70 16.26
CA TRP A 270 -3.21 -1.66 17.30
C TRP A 270 -3.06 -3.10 16.83
N ALA A 271 -2.79 -3.99 17.78
CA ALA A 271 -2.71 -5.42 17.51
C ALA A 271 -4.10 -6.00 17.22
N GLN A 272 -4.26 -6.77 16.14
CA GLN A 272 -5.50 -7.50 15.82
C GLN A 272 -5.55 -8.89 16.45
N GLN A 273 -4.39 -9.43 16.78
CA GLN A 273 -4.17 -10.71 17.44
C GLN A 273 -2.99 -10.58 18.42
N PRO A 274 -2.79 -11.51 19.36
CA PRO A 274 -1.62 -11.46 20.24
C PRO A 274 -0.34 -11.53 19.40
N ILE A 275 0.64 -10.67 19.71
CA ILE A 275 1.97 -10.66 19.05
C ILE A 275 2.99 -11.10 20.10
N ALA A 276 3.68 -12.21 19.85
CA ALA A 276 4.65 -12.75 20.78
C ALA A 276 5.91 -11.87 20.86
N ALA A 277 6.63 -11.93 21.98
CA ALA A 277 7.92 -11.27 22.08
C ALA A 277 8.86 -11.75 20.95
N GLN A 278 9.57 -10.82 20.33
CA GLN A 278 10.43 -10.98 19.15
C GLN A 278 9.69 -11.28 17.83
N GLU A 279 8.36 -11.42 17.85
CA GLU A 279 7.57 -11.52 16.63
C GLU A 279 7.45 -10.14 15.96
N GLU A 280 7.52 -10.12 14.64
CA GLU A 280 7.37 -8.92 13.84
C GLU A 280 5.92 -8.44 13.81
N ALA A 281 5.70 -7.14 14.03
CA ALA A 281 4.42 -6.50 13.79
C ALA A 281 4.30 -6.16 12.30
N LYS A 282 3.28 -6.71 11.64
CA LYS A 282 3.00 -6.52 10.21
C LYS A 282 1.59 -6.02 9.97
N ILE A 283 1.47 -5.20 8.93
CA ILE A 283 0.19 -4.68 8.43
C ILE A 283 -0.04 -5.15 7.00
N SER A 284 -1.29 -5.10 6.53
CA SER A 284 -1.54 -5.09 5.09
C SER A 284 -1.39 -3.67 4.54
N TYR A 285 -0.73 -3.54 3.39
CA TYR A 285 -0.60 -2.25 2.68
C TYR A 285 -1.83 -1.94 1.81
N GLY A 286 -2.70 -2.93 1.60
CA GLY A 286 -3.93 -2.81 0.84
C GLY A 286 -4.62 -4.16 0.75
N GLU A 287 -5.94 -4.14 0.55
CA GLU A 287 -6.69 -5.37 0.29
C GLU A 287 -6.33 -5.89 -1.11
N GLU A 288 -6.05 -7.19 -1.22
CA GLU A 288 -5.84 -7.88 -2.51
C GLU A 288 -4.69 -7.33 -3.38
N LEU A 289 -3.57 -6.90 -2.79
CA LEU A 289 -2.40 -6.43 -3.54
C LEU A 289 -1.60 -7.59 -4.16
N GLY A 290 -1.60 -7.68 -5.48
CA GLY A 290 -0.75 -8.60 -6.26
C GLY A 290 0.73 -8.16 -6.38
N ASN A 291 1.60 -9.06 -6.85
CA ASN A 291 3.04 -8.81 -6.91
C ASN A 291 3.43 -7.68 -7.88
N ASP A 292 2.67 -7.48 -8.96
CA ASP A 292 2.92 -6.37 -9.89
C ASP A 292 2.81 -5.01 -9.19
N SER A 293 1.80 -4.84 -8.33
CA SER A 293 1.60 -3.61 -7.55
C SER A 293 2.62 -3.48 -6.41
N LEU A 294 2.96 -4.60 -5.74
CA LEU A 294 3.99 -4.59 -4.71
C LEU A 294 5.35 -4.18 -5.30
N PHE A 295 5.71 -4.73 -6.45
CA PHE A 295 6.94 -4.40 -7.15
C PHE A 295 6.94 -2.94 -7.61
N GLN A 296 5.86 -2.51 -8.29
CA GLN A 296 5.78 -1.17 -8.84
C GLN A 296 5.93 -0.08 -7.77
N TYR A 297 5.25 -0.24 -6.63
CA TYR A 297 5.11 0.83 -5.64
C TYR A 297 6.02 0.68 -4.43
N TYR A 298 6.34 -0.55 -4.02
CA TYR A 298 7.11 -0.82 -2.82
C TYR A 298 8.46 -1.49 -3.10
N GLY A 299 8.72 -1.93 -4.34
CA GLY A 299 10.01 -2.45 -4.76
C GLY A 299 10.32 -3.87 -4.29
N PHE A 300 9.30 -4.67 -3.95
CA PHE A 300 9.47 -6.07 -3.58
C PHE A 300 8.32 -6.94 -4.15
N VAL A 301 8.56 -8.24 -4.21
CA VAL A 301 7.53 -9.26 -4.51
C VAL A 301 7.50 -10.28 -3.38
N LEU A 302 6.37 -10.93 -3.17
CA LEU A 302 6.23 -12.00 -2.20
C LEU A 302 6.19 -13.35 -2.94
N PRO A 303 7.04 -14.34 -2.57
CA PRO A 303 7.07 -15.64 -3.24
C PRO A 303 5.71 -16.36 -3.28
N ASN A 304 4.93 -16.22 -2.20
CA ASN A 304 3.63 -16.90 -2.03
C ASN A 304 2.51 -15.91 -1.75
N ASN A 305 2.39 -14.86 -2.57
CA ASN A 305 1.32 -13.89 -2.43
C ASN A 305 -0.05 -14.52 -2.76
N PRO A 306 -0.98 -14.67 -1.79
CA PRO A 306 -2.29 -15.27 -2.06
C PRO A 306 -3.17 -14.41 -2.97
N HIS A 307 -2.83 -13.13 -3.11
CA HIS A 307 -3.52 -12.12 -3.91
C HIS A 307 -2.85 -11.88 -5.26
N ASP A 308 -1.85 -12.69 -5.62
CA ASP A 308 -1.20 -12.54 -6.91
C ASP A 308 -2.11 -12.90 -8.07
N THR A 309 -2.00 -12.14 -9.14
CA THR A 309 -2.83 -12.28 -10.33
C THR A 309 -1.98 -12.13 -11.57
N CYS A 310 -2.32 -12.86 -12.64
CA CYS A 310 -1.76 -12.62 -13.96
C CYS A 310 -2.87 -12.34 -14.97
N GLN A 311 -2.60 -11.45 -15.92
CA GLN A 311 -3.50 -11.22 -17.03
C GLN A 311 -3.35 -12.34 -18.08
N ILE A 312 -4.44 -13.05 -18.36
CA ILE A 312 -4.47 -14.12 -19.38
C ILE A 312 -4.87 -13.56 -20.75
N PHE A 313 -5.71 -12.53 -20.78
CA PHE A 313 -6.26 -11.95 -22.01
C PHE A 313 -6.27 -10.42 -21.96
N ASP A 314 -5.85 -9.79 -23.06
CA ASP A 314 -5.79 -8.32 -23.17
C ASP A 314 -7.17 -7.68 -23.28
N ASP A 315 -8.05 -8.32 -24.05
CA ASP A 315 -9.40 -7.85 -24.31
C ASP A 315 -10.34 -9.01 -24.72
N LEU A 316 -11.62 -8.69 -24.90
CA LEU A 316 -12.64 -9.66 -25.31
C LEU A 316 -12.37 -10.27 -26.70
N GLN A 317 -11.70 -9.55 -27.60
CA GLN A 317 -11.36 -10.10 -28.91
C GLN A 317 -10.25 -11.14 -28.78
N HIS A 318 -9.30 -10.96 -27.87
CA HIS A 318 -8.29 -11.96 -27.52
C HIS A 318 -8.98 -13.21 -26.95
N VAL A 319 -9.91 -13.06 -26.01
CA VAL A 319 -10.71 -14.17 -25.47
C VAL A 319 -11.41 -14.95 -26.58
N VAL A 320 -12.14 -14.27 -27.47
CA VAL A 320 -12.87 -14.93 -28.58
C VAL A 320 -11.92 -15.62 -29.54
N LYS A 321 -10.83 -14.98 -29.95
CA LYS A 321 -9.82 -15.59 -30.86
C LYS A 321 -9.13 -16.79 -30.23
N TRP A 322 -8.92 -16.78 -28.92
CA TRP A 322 -8.35 -17.91 -28.19
C TRP A 322 -9.38 -19.05 -28.09
N TYR A 323 -10.62 -18.73 -27.69
CA TYR A 323 -11.71 -19.70 -27.56
C TYR A 323 -12.03 -20.38 -28.90
N ASP A 324 -12.08 -19.63 -30.01
CA ASP A 324 -12.23 -20.18 -31.36
C ASP A 324 -11.11 -21.14 -31.76
N ARG A 325 -9.90 -20.96 -31.21
CA ARG A 325 -8.75 -21.85 -31.47
C ARG A 325 -8.81 -23.10 -30.60
N VAL A 326 -9.15 -22.96 -29.32
CA VAL A 326 -9.16 -24.06 -28.34
C VAL A 326 -10.45 -24.89 -28.42
N GLY A 327 -11.61 -24.25 -28.57
CA GLY A 327 -12.94 -24.87 -28.67
C GLY A 327 -13.20 -25.66 -29.97
N ARG A 328 -12.35 -25.52 -30.99
CA ARG A 328 -12.36 -26.40 -32.18
C ARG A 328 -11.93 -27.84 -31.88
N GLY A 329 -11.39 -28.12 -30.69
CA GLY A 329 -11.02 -29.47 -30.25
C GLY A 329 -12.14 -30.30 -29.60
N THR A 330 -13.25 -29.69 -29.19
CA THR A 330 -14.30 -30.34 -28.38
C THR A 330 -15.70 -30.35 -29.01
N GLY A 331 -15.85 -29.93 -30.27
CA GLY A 331 -17.13 -29.97 -30.98
C GLY A 331 -17.80 -28.61 -31.19
N GLY A 332 -17.04 -27.63 -31.68
CA GLY A 332 -17.49 -26.64 -32.67
C GLY A 332 -18.72 -25.78 -32.34
N LEU A 333 -18.50 -24.66 -31.65
CA LEU A 333 -19.25 -23.43 -31.93
C LEU A 333 -18.42 -22.57 -32.89
N VAL A 334 -19.02 -22.15 -34.01
CA VAL A 334 -18.48 -21.06 -34.84
C VAL A 334 -19.07 -19.78 -34.28
N VAL A 335 -18.26 -18.94 -33.62
CA VAL A 335 -18.72 -17.66 -33.09
C VAL A 335 -19.00 -16.71 -34.26
N PRO A 336 -20.27 -16.32 -34.54
CA PRO A 336 -20.56 -15.29 -35.52
C PRO A 336 -20.12 -13.94 -34.95
N GLY A 337 -19.84 -12.94 -35.80
CA GLY A 337 -19.20 -11.67 -35.45
C GLY A 337 -19.85 -10.79 -34.36
N ARG A 338 -20.94 -11.22 -33.71
CA ARG A 338 -21.45 -10.72 -32.42
C ARG A 338 -22.05 -11.88 -31.61
N LEU A 339 -21.48 -12.16 -30.45
CA LEU A 339 -22.11 -12.99 -29.42
C LEU A 339 -23.34 -12.25 -28.85
N SER A 340 -24.46 -12.94 -28.69
CA SER A 340 -25.53 -12.47 -27.81
C SER A 340 -25.06 -12.47 -26.36
N ALA A 341 -25.74 -11.72 -25.48
CA ALA A 341 -25.36 -11.64 -24.07
C ALA A 341 -25.40 -13.00 -23.34
N LEU A 342 -26.28 -13.92 -23.78
CA LEU A 342 -26.37 -15.28 -23.25
C LEU A 342 -25.21 -16.16 -23.71
N GLU A 343 -24.87 -16.13 -25.01
CA GLU A 343 -23.69 -16.85 -25.55
C GLU A 343 -22.38 -16.33 -24.94
N PHE A 344 -22.33 -15.05 -24.57
CA PHE A 344 -21.18 -14.46 -23.90
C PHE A 344 -20.98 -14.99 -22.46
N GLU A 345 -22.06 -15.08 -21.67
CA GLU A 345 -21.98 -15.65 -20.31
C GLU A 345 -21.52 -17.13 -20.36
N GLU A 346 -21.96 -17.89 -21.37
CA GLU A 346 -21.51 -19.28 -21.61
C GLU A 346 -20.04 -19.36 -22.01
N VAL A 347 -19.58 -18.55 -22.97
CA VAL A 347 -18.16 -18.52 -23.38
C VAL A 347 -17.25 -18.13 -22.22
N VAL A 348 -17.64 -17.15 -21.40
CA VAL A 348 -16.86 -16.75 -20.21
C VAL A 348 -16.79 -17.89 -19.19
N ALA A 349 -17.91 -18.57 -18.93
CA ALA A 349 -17.93 -19.72 -18.02
C ALA A 349 -17.00 -20.85 -18.50
N ASP A 350 -17.05 -21.18 -19.80
CA ASP A 350 -16.18 -22.21 -20.38
C ASP A 350 -14.71 -21.80 -20.33
N VAL A 351 -14.37 -20.55 -20.67
CA VAL A 351 -13.00 -20.04 -20.59
C VAL A 351 -12.48 -20.16 -19.15
N LEU A 352 -13.29 -19.79 -18.16
CA LEU A 352 -12.93 -19.94 -16.75
C LEU A 352 -12.67 -21.41 -16.38
N GLU A 353 -13.54 -22.35 -16.80
CA GLU A 353 -13.31 -23.78 -16.57
C GLU A 353 -12.02 -24.29 -17.24
N ILE A 354 -11.75 -23.88 -18.48
CA ILE A 354 -10.54 -24.29 -19.21
C ILE A 354 -9.27 -23.70 -18.55
N CYS A 355 -9.36 -22.48 -18.01
CA CYS A 355 -8.25 -21.80 -17.36
C CYS A 355 -8.05 -22.20 -15.88
N LYS A 356 -9.01 -22.87 -15.22
CA LYS A 356 -8.86 -23.31 -13.81
C LYS A 356 -7.57 -24.11 -13.53
N PRO A 357 -7.14 -25.07 -14.38
CA PRO A 357 -5.87 -25.77 -14.19
C PRO A 357 -4.65 -24.85 -14.28
N LEU A 358 -4.71 -23.78 -15.10
CA LEU A 358 -3.63 -22.80 -15.21
C LEU A 358 -3.52 -21.97 -13.92
N ALA A 359 -4.65 -21.59 -13.31
CA ALA A 359 -4.64 -20.92 -12.02
C ALA A 359 -4.06 -21.80 -10.90
N PHE A 360 -4.29 -23.11 -10.96
CA PHE A 360 -3.66 -24.07 -10.03
C PHE A 360 -2.16 -24.22 -10.29
N TRP A 361 -1.74 -24.27 -11.56
CA TRP A 361 -0.33 -24.34 -11.93
C TRP A 361 0.44 -23.07 -11.54
N TYR A 362 -0.15 -21.89 -11.72
CA TYR A 362 0.41 -20.61 -11.28
C TYR A 362 0.65 -20.61 -9.76
N ARG A 363 -0.33 -21.06 -8.96
CA ARG A 363 -0.16 -21.18 -7.50
C ARG A 363 0.81 -22.28 -7.07
N ALA A 364 0.94 -23.36 -7.86
CA ALA A 364 1.85 -24.46 -7.54
C ALA A 364 3.31 -24.10 -7.86
N SER A 365 3.55 -23.40 -8.98
CA SER A 365 4.88 -22.91 -9.35
C SER A 365 5.39 -21.83 -8.39
N SER A 366 4.51 -20.98 -7.84
CA SER A 366 4.91 -20.02 -6.80
C SER A 366 5.31 -20.67 -5.46
N LEU A 367 4.94 -21.93 -5.22
CA LEU A 367 5.28 -22.69 -4.00
C LEU A 367 6.60 -23.48 -4.11
N GLU A 368 7.16 -23.63 -5.31
CA GLU A 368 8.34 -24.48 -5.58
C GLU A 368 9.68 -23.71 -5.60
N ASP A 369 9.65 -22.38 -5.51
CA ASP A 369 10.82 -21.48 -5.35
C ASP A 369 10.88 -20.92 -3.92
#